data_AF-A0A183NSC3-F1
#
_entry.id   AF-A0A183NSC3-F1
#
_cell.length_a   1.000
_cell.length_b   1.000
_cell.length_c   1.000
_cell.angle_alpha   90.00
_cell.angle_beta   90.00
_cell.angle_gamma   90.00
#
_symmetry.space_group_name_H-M   'P 1'
#
loop_
_entity.id
_entity.type
_entity.pdbx_description
1 polymer ?
#
loop_
_entity_poly.entity_id
_entity_poly.type
_entity_poly.pdbx_seq_one_letter_code
_entity_poly.pdbx_strand_id
1 'polypeptide(L)'
;MNYVSDLNSSRTSETMVLKLPMHIQQEWLKVAYKVIRGGREPLFTDLVEFVKEQADIANTRYGLLVTGDPSNHNQRQSVADTKRHFDSGCKARVSFASASGSD
;
A
#
# COMPACT_ATOMS: atom_id res chain seq x y z
N MET A 1 3.82 23.27 -28.48
CA MET A 1 3.02 22.40 -27.60
C MET A 1 3.10 22.95 -26.20
N ASN A 2 1.99 23.40 -25.61
CA ASN A 2 1.96 23.94 -24.26
C ASN A 2 1.30 22.94 -23.31
N TYR A 3 2.01 21.85 -23.06
CA TYR A 3 1.53 20.72 -22.28
C TYR A 3 1.10 21.10 -20.86
N VAL A 4 1.69 22.16 -20.29
CA VAL A 4 1.34 22.66 -18.95
C VAL A 4 -0.10 23.20 -18.93
N SER A 5 -0.50 23.95 -19.96
CA SER A 5 -1.88 24.42 -20.08
C SER A 5 -2.86 23.28 -20.36
N ASP A 6 -2.45 22.28 -21.13
CA ASP A 6 -3.28 21.11 -21.41
C ASP A 6 -3.55 20.28 -20.13
N LEU A 7 -2.54 20.14 -19.27
CA LEU A 7 -2.66 19.46 -17.97
C LEU A 7 -3.55 20.23 -16.99
N ASN A 8 -3.43 21.56 -16.96
CA ASN A 8 -4.23 22.42 -16.08
C ASN A 8 -5.63 22.74 -16.62
N SER A 9 -5.98 22.25 -17.81
CA SER A 9 -7.34 22.40 -18.33
C SER A 9 -8.34 21.65 -17.45
N SER A 10 -9.48 22.30 -17.15
CA SER A 10 -10.56 21.71 -16.35
C SER A 10 -11.02 20.36 -16.88
N ARG A 11 -11.06 20.18 -18.21
CA ARG A 11 -11.41 18.90 -18.84
C ARG A 11 -10.46 17.78 -18.43
N THR A 12 -9.16 18.07 -18.40
CA THR A 12 -8.12 17.09 -18.08
C THR A 12 -8.18 16.72 -16.60
N SER A 13 -8.26 17.73 -15.72
CA SER A 13 -8.33 17.51 -14.27
C SER A 13 -9.60 16.76 -13.87
N GLU A 14 -10.77 17.14 -14.41
CA GLU A 14 -12.04 16.43 -14.18
C GLU A 14 -11.96 14.97 -14.63
N THR A 15 -11.40 14.71 -15.81
CA THR A 15 -11.24 13.34 -16.33
C THR A 15 -10.37 12.50 -15.40
N MET A 16 -9.27 13.06 -14.89
CA MET A 16 -8.38 12.34 -13.98
C MET A 16 -9.04 12.07 -12.62
N VAL A 17 -9.76 13.04 -12.05
CA VAL A 17 -10.52 12.85 -10.80
C VAL A 17 -11.53 11.72 -10.97
N LEU A 18 -12.26 11.67 -12.09
CA LEU A 18 -13.24 10.62 -12.36
C LEU A 18 -12.64 9.22 -12.50
N LYS A 19 -11.32 9.09 -12.71
CA LYS A 19 -10.62 7.80 -12.72
C LYS A 19 -10.22 7.31 -11.32
N LEU A 20 -10.29 8.16 -10.30
CA LEU A 20 -9.97 7.78 -8.93
C LEU A 20 -11.12 6.99 -8.29
N PRO A 21 -10.85 6.14 -7.27
CA PRO A 21 -11.91 5.51 -6.48
C PRO A 21 -12.85 6.56 -5.84
N MET A 22 -14.13 6.24 -5.72
CA MET A 22 -15.17 7.18 -5.24
C MET A 22 -14.80 7.87 -3.90
N HIS A 23 -14.28 7.13 -2.93
CA HIS A 23 -13.88 7.71 -1.64
C HIS A 23 -12.74 8.74 -1.79
N ILE A 24 -11.79 8.49 -2.70
CA ILE A 24 -10.72 9.43 -3.01
C ILE A 24 -11.26 10.67 -3.73
N GLN A 25 -12.26 10.52 -4.60
CA GLN A 25 -12.93 11.67 -5.24
C GLN A 25 -13.60 12.58 -4.21
N GLN A 26 -14.25 11.99 -3.20
CA GLN A 26 -14.90 12.74 -2.12
C GLN A 26 -13.90 13.48 -1.24
N GLU A 27 -12.76 12.88 -0.93
CA GLU A 27 -11.69 13.57 -0.20
C GLU A 27 -11.05 14.68 -1.05
N TRP A 28 -10.84 14.44 -2.34
CA TRP A 28 -10.36 15.46 -3.28
C TRP A 28 -11.28 16.69 -3.30
N LEU A 29 -12.60 16.49 -3.34
CA LEU A 29 -13.57 17.59 -3.33
C LEU A 29 -13.36 18.54 -2.14
N LYS A 30 -13.03 18.00 -0.95
CA LYS A 30 -12.75 18.81 0.24
C LYS A 30 -11.47 19.62 0.07
N VAL A 31 -10.43 19.04 -0.53
CA VAL A 31 -9.15 19.73 -0.79
C VAL A 31 -9.35 20.82 -1.85
N ALA A 32 -9.96 20.49 -2.99
CA ALA A 32 -10.28 21.42 -4.05
C ALA A 32 -11.12 22.61 -3.54
N TYR A 33 -12.13 22.33 -2.71
CA TYR A 33 -12.93 23.39 -2.08
C TYR A 33 -12.09 24.36 -1.23
N LYS A 34 -11.09 23.85 -0.48
CA LYS A 34 -10.17 24.70 0.29
C LYS A 34 -9.28 25.57 -0.62
N VAL A 35 -8.78 25.01 -1.72
CA VAL A 35 -7.97 25.76 -2.70
C VAL A 35 -8.79 26.90 -3.31
N ILE A 36 -10.03 26.62 -3.71
CA ILE A 36 -10.97 27.60 -4.25
C ILE A 36 -11.29 28.69 -3.22
N ARG A 37 -11.53 28.32 -1.96
CA ARG A 37 -11.71 29.26 -0.84
C ARG A 37 -10.47 30.14 -0.62
N GLY A 38 -9.28 29.67 -0.99
CA GLY A 38 -8.03 30.43 -0.98
C GLY A 38 -7.85 31.37 -2.17
N GLY A 39 -8.81 31.44 -3.10
CA GLY A 39 -8.78 32.36 -4.25
C GLY A 39 -8.02 31.85 -5.47
N ARG A 40 -7.69 30.55 -5.53
CA ARG A 40 -7.03 29.91 -6.67
C ARG A 40 -7.86 28.74 -7.18
N GLU A 41 -7.81 28.47 -8.48
CA GLU A 41 -8.33 27.21 -9.01
C GLU A 41 -7.41 26.04 -8.64
N PRO A 42 -7.97 24.82 -8.45
CA PRO A 42 -7.16 23.62 -8.29
C PRO A 42 -6.39 23.33 -9.57
N LEU A 43 -5.07 23.19 -9.45
CA LEU A 43 -4.19 22.87 -10.56
C LEU A 43 -3.90 21.36 -10.59
N PHE A 44 -3.33 20.90 -11.70
CA PHE A 44 -2.90 19.51 -11.82
C PHE A 44 -1.86 19.13 -10.75
N THR A 45 -0.99 20.06 -10.35
CA THR A 45 -0.02 19.84 -9.28
C THR A 45 -0.68 19.55 -7.93
N ASP A 46 -1.79 20.22 -7.62
CA ASP A 46 -2.54 19.99 -6.38
C ASP A 46 -3.14 18.59 -6.35
N LEU A 47 -3.66 18.12 -7.49
CA LEU A 47 -4.17 16.76 -7.63
C LEU A 47 -3.08 15.71 -7.45
N VAL A 48 -1.89 15.96 -8.01
CA VAL A 48 -0.74 15.06 -7.87
C VAL A 48 -0.25 14.99 -6.42
N GLU A 49 -0.14 16.14 -5.74
CA GLU A 49 0.24 16.19 -4.32
C GLU A 49 -0.78 15.47 -3.46
N PHE A 50 -2.07 15.71 -3.70
CA PHE A 50 -3.15 15.02 -2.99
C PHE A 50 -3.08 13.50 -3.17
N VAL A 51 -2.93 13.00 -4.40
CA VAL A 51 -2.86 11.54 -4.66
C VAL A 51 -1.64 10.91 -3.99
N LYS A 52 -0.50 11.61 -3.97
CA LYS A 52 0.70 11.16 -3.23
C LYS A 52 0.41 11.06 -1.74
N GLU A 53 -0.20 12.09 -1.15
CA GLU A 53 -0.56 12.09 0.26
C GLU A 53 -1.54 10.95 0.61
N GLN A 54 -2.54 10.68 -0.24
CA GLN A 54 -3.45 9.54 -0.05
C GLN A 54 -2.71 8.19 -0.08
N ALA A 55 -1.73 8.03 -0.97
CA ALA A 55 -0.91 6.83 -1.02
C ALA A 55 -0.04 6.68 0.24
N ASP A 56 0.58 7.77 0.70
CA ASP A 56 1.37 7.78 1.93
C ASP A 56 0.51 7.43 3.15
N ILE A 57 -0.70 7.98 3.25
CA ILE A 57 -1.69 7.67 4.29
C ILE A 57 -2.08 6.19 4.25
N ALA A 58 -2.41 5.66 3.06
CA ALA A 58 -2.77 4.26 2.88
C ALA A 58 -1.64 3.30 3.30
N ASN A 59 -0.39 3.70 3.10
CA ASN A 59 0.79 2.92 3.48
C ASN A 59 1.15 3.00 4.99
N THR A 60 0.49 3.86 5.76
CA THR A 60 0.68 3.90 7.21
C THR A 60 0.13 2.64 7.89
N ARG A 61 0.56 2.39 9.13
CA ARG A 61 -0.03 1.32 9.96
C ARG A 61 -1.55 1.40 10.02
N TYR A 62 -2.12 2.60 10.10
CA TYR A 62 -3.56 2.80 10.17
C TYR A 62 -4.25 2.64 8.82
N GLY A 63 -3.63 3.13 7.74
CA GLY A 63 -4.13 2.94 6.38
C GLY A 63 -4.27 1.46 6.02
N LEU A 64 -3.29 0.65 6.40
CA LEU A 64 -3.30 -0.80 6.22
C LEU A 64 -4.39 -1.51 7.04
N LEU A 65 -4.87 -0.95 8.15
CA LEU A 65 -6.03 -1.52 8.86
C LEU A 65 -7.33 -1.34 8.06
N VAL A 66 -7.39 -0.32 7.20
CA VAL A 66 -8.57 0.02 6.40
C VAL A 66 -8.52 -0.63 5.00
N THR A 67 -7.33 -0.75 4.42
CA THR A 67 -7.11 -1.31 3.06
C THR A 67 -6.57 -2.74 3.04
N GLY A 68 -6.01 -3.22 4.16
CA GLY A 68 -5.43 -4.55 4.24
C GLY A 68 -6.51 -5.63 4.20
N ASP A 69 -6.38 -6.53 3.23
CA ASP A 69 -7.11 -7.78 3.21
C ASP A 69 -6.72 -8.59 4.47
N PRO A 70 -7.68 -8.99 5.34
CA PRO A 70 -7.39 -9.76 6.56
C PRO A 70 -6.56 -11.03 6.31
N SER A 71 -6.60 -11.54 5.07
CA SER A 71 -5.92 -12.76 4.62
C SER A 71 -4.39 -12.65 4.56
N ASN A 72 -3.82 -11.46 4.38
CA ASN A 72 -2.40 -11.30 4.05
C ASN A 72 -1.48 -11.07 5.26
N HIS A 73 -1.97 -11.30 6.48
CA HIS A 73 -1.21 -11.08 7.71
C HIS A 73 0.00 -12.03 7.85
N ASN A 74 0.01 -13.15 7.11
CA ASN A 74 1.06 -14.17 7.16
C ASN A 74 2.28 -13.84 6.27
N GLN A 75 2.18 -12.88 5.33
CA GLN A 75 3.31 -12.51 4.46
C GLN A 75 4.23 -11.45 5.09
N ARG A 76 3.88 -10.88 6.25
CA ARG A 76 4.74 -9.92 6.97
C ARG A 76 5.72 -10.57 7.95
N GLN A 77 5.59 -11.86 8.26
CA GLN A 77 6.62 -12.55 9.04
C GLN A 77 7.89 -12.80 8.19
N SER A 78 7.78 -12.96 6.86
CA SER A 78 8.92 -13.41 6.04
C SER A 78 9.95 -12.33 5.66
N VAL A 79 9.63 -11.04 5.83
CA VAL A 79 10.56 -9.94 5.46
C VAL A 79 11.48 -9.56 6.63
N ALA A 80 11.25 -10.09 7.83
CA ALA A 80 12.14 -9.89 8.98
C ALA A 80 13.20 -11.01 9.14
N ASP A 81 13.09 -12.13 8.42
CA ASP A 81 13.93 -13.31 8.62
C ASP A 81 15.17 -13.40 7.71
N THR A 82 15.56 -12.31 7.04
CA THR A 82 16.83 -12.22 6.30
C THR A 82 17.97 -11.59 7.12
N LYS A 83 18.18 -12.00 8.37
CA LYS A 83 19.51 -11.88 9.01
C LYS A 83 19.73 -12.74 10.26
N ARG A 84 20.31 -13.94 10.07
CA ARG A 84 21.35 -14.63 10.89
C ARG A 84 21.33 -16.13 10.53
N HIS A 85 21.98 -16.53 9.44
CA HIS A 85 23.41 -16.92 9.37
C HIS A 85 23.82 -18.02 10.36
N PHE A 86 23.95 -19.24 9.83
CA PHE A 86 24.70 -20.44 10.25
C PHE A 86 24.71 -20.83 11.74
N ASP A 87 24.19 -22.03 12.03
CA ASP A 87 25.08 -23.11 12.47
C ASP A 87 24.58 -24.49 12.04
N SER A 88 25.56 -25.32 11.67
CA SER A 88 25.41 -26.59 10.98
C SER A 88 25.19 -27.77 11.93
N GLY A 89 24.28 -28.67 11.52
CA GLY A 89 24.45 -30.12 11.56
C GLY A 89 24.74 -30.83 12.90
N CYS A 90 23.76 -31.59 13.40
CA CYS A 90 23.92 -33.00 13.78
C CYS A 90 22.56 -33.60 14.19
N LYS A 91 21.84 -34.23 13.26
CA LYS A 91 20.71 -35.12 13.60
C LYS A 91 21.26 -36.53 13.84
N ALA A 92 21.46 -36.91 15.10
CA ALA A 92 21.67 -38.30 15.47
C ALA A 92 20.36 -39.08 15.26
N ARG A 93 20.37 -40.04 14.33
CA ARG A 93 19.32 -41.04 14.15
C ARG A 93 19.48 -42.10 15.24
N VAL A 94 18.47 -42.27 16.10
CA VAL A 94 18.39 -43.46 16.96
C VAL A 94 17.32 -44.36 16.37
N SER A 95 17.74 -45.52 15.86
CA SER A 95 16.86 -46.62 15.44
C SER A 95 16.68 -47.56 16.62
N PHE A 96 15.44 -47.85 17.00
CA PHE A 96 15.13 -48.91 17.96
C PHE A 96 14.93 -50.22 17.21
N ALA A 97 15.71 -51.24 17.58
CA ALA A 97 15.56 -52.60 17.11
C ALA A 97 14.43 -53.30 17.89
N SER A 98 13.47 -53.86 17.18
CA SER A 98 12.44 -54.73 17.75
C SER A 98 13.04 -56.11 18.00
N ALA A 99 13.22 -56.49 19.27
CA ALA A 99 13.48 -57.87 19.63
C ALA A 99 12.13 -58.60 19.79
N SER A 100 11.85 -59.51 18.86
CA SER A 100 10.84 -60.54 18.98
C SER A 100 11.16 -61.47 20.15
N GLY A 101 10.22 -61.64 21.07
CA GLY A 101 10.23 -62.70 22.08
C GLY A 101 8.91 -63.46 22.00
N SER A 102 8.98 -64.68 21.47
CA SER A 102 7.94 -65.70 21.59
C SER A 102 7.94 -66.30 22.99
N ASP A 103 6.75 -66.55 23.54
CA ASP A 103 6.29 -67.88 24.00
C ASP A 103 4.78 -67.84 24.31
#